data_AF-A0A444R8S9-F1
#
_entry.id   AF-A0A444R8S9-F1
#
_cell.length_a   1.000
_cell.length_b   1.000
_cell.length_c   1.000
_cell.angle_alpha   90.00
_cell.angle_beta   90.00
_cell.angle_gamma   90.00
#
_symmetry.space_group_name_H-M   'P 1'
#
loop_
_entity.id
_entity.type
_entity.pdbx_description
1 polymer ?
#
loop_
_entity_poly.entity_id
_entity_poly.type
_entity_poly.pdbx_seq_one_letter_code
_entity_poly.pdbx_strand_id
1 'polypeptide(L)' 'NITVYGPTDPGLIGGYGKNQMVCRAPRENLINLNSQAVLEKLSSL' A
#
# COMPACT_ATOMS: atom_id res chain seq x y z
N ASN A 1 -4.48 0.19 9.69
CA ASN A 1 -3.10 -0.22 9.40
C ASN A 1 -2.91 -0.19 7.88
N ILE A 2 -1.85 0.42 7.37
CA ILE A 2 -1.59 0.47 5.91
C ILE A 2 -0.23 -0.16 5.63
N THR A 3 -0.18 -1.06 4.65
CA THR A 3 1.08 -1.64 4.15
C THR A 3 1.29 -1.21 2.71
N VAL A 4 2.51 -0.75 2.42
CA VAL A 4 2.91 -0.27 1.11
C VAL A 4 3.67 -1.37 0.38
N TYR A 5 3.23 -1.70 -0.84
CA TYR A 5 3.80 -2.74 -1.68
C TYR A 5 4.41 -2.14 -2.93
N GLY A 6 5.66 -2.51 -3.23
CA GLY A 6 6.30 -2.25 -4.51
C GLY A 6 6.21 -3.49 -5.41
N PRO A 7 7.30 -4.27 -5.56
CA PRO A 7 7.34 -5.40 -6.47
C PRO A 7 6.68 -6.67 -5.91
N THR A 8 6.29 -6.66 -4.64
CA THR A 8 5.69 -7.82 -3.97
C THR A 8 4.17 -7.79 -4.08
N ASP A 9 3.56 -8.92 -4.43
CA ASP A 9 2.10 -9.01 -4.57
C ASP A 9 1.42 -9.25 -3.20
N PRO A 10 0.59 -8.31 -2.71
CA PRO A 10 -0.18 -8.50 -1.49
C PRO A 10 -1.26 -9.58 -1.60
N GLY A 11 -1.63 -10.03 -2.81
CA GLY A 11 -2.51 -11.19 -2.98
C GLY A 11 -1.87 -12.51 -2.55
N LEU A 12 -0.54 -12.58 -2.54
CA LEU A 12 0.23 -13.77 -2.16
C LEU A 12 0.82 -13.66 -0.75
N ILE A 13 1.35 -12.48 -0.40
CA ILE A 13 2.07 -12.26 0.87
C ILE A 13 1.52 -11.09 1.69
N GLY A 14 0.27 -10.71 1.43
CA GLY A 14 -0.38 -9.63 2.17
C GLY A 14 -0.62 -9.96 3.63
N GLY A 15 -0.72 -8.93 4.47
CA GLY A 15 -1.10 -9.08 5.86
C GLY A 15 -2.54 -9.58 6.03
N TYR A 16 -2.74 -10.56 6.90
CA TYR A 16 -4.06 -11.06 7.30
C TYR A 16 -4.56 -10.36 8.57
N GLY A 17 -5.88 -10.15 8.67
CA GLY A 17 -6.54 -9.55 9.84
C GLY A 17 -7.48 -8.40 9.50
N LYS A 18 -8.18 -7.86 10.51
CA LYS A 18 -9.08 -6.72 10.33
C LYS A 18 -8.29 -5.42 10.17
N ASN A 19 -8.88 -4.45 9.45
CA ASN A 19 -8.33 -3.11 9.26
C ASN A 19 -6.93 -3.07 8.62
N GLN A 20 -6.60 -4.09 7.82
CA GLN A 20 -5.44 -4.14 6.94
C GLN A 20 -5.78 -3.46 5.62
N MET A 21 -4.91 -2.56 5.19
CA MET A 21 -5.12 -1.80 3.97
C MET A 21 -3.89 -1.87 3.08
N VAL A 22 -4.13 -2.07 1.80
CA VAL A 22 -3.09 -2.25 0.78
C VAL A 22 -2.91 -0.95 0.02
N CYS A 23 -1.67 -0.46 -0.06
CA CYS A 23 -1.26 0.64 -0.92
C CYS A 23 -0.22 0.10 -1.92
N ARG A 24 -0.60 -0.02 -3.20
CA ARG A 24 0.32 -0.50 -4.25
C ARG A 24 1.00 0.69 -4.92
N ALA A 25 2.32 0.64 -5.01
CA ALA A 25 3.09 1.66 -5.70
C ALA A 25 2.89 1.60 -7.22
N PRO A 26 2.90 2.75 -7.92
CA PRO A 26 2.82 2.78 -9.38
C PRO A 26 3.96 1.99 -10.02
N ARG A 27 3.64 1.20 -11.05
CA ARG A 27 4.59 0.34 -11.76
C ARG A 27 5.36 -0.61 -10.83
N GLU A 28 4.74 -1.01 -9.72
CA GLU A 28 5.31 -1.99 -8.79
C GLU A 28 6.66 -1.53 -8.20
N ASN A 29 6.91 -0.22 -8.13
CA ASN A 29 8.17 0.32 -7.62
C ASN A 29 7.89 1.44 -6.62
N LEU A 30 8.36 1.23 -5.38
CA LEU A 30 8.17 2.15 -4.25
C LEU A 30 8.71 3.56 -4.52
N ILE A 31 9.73 3.71 -5.36
CA ILE A 31 10.28 5.04 -5.72
C ILE A 31 9.22 5.91 -6.41
N ASN A 32 8.26 5.29 -7.11
CA ASN A 32 7.19 6.01 -7.79
C ASN A 32 6.03 6.38 -6.87
N LEU A 33 6.05 5.96 -5.60
CA LEU A 33 5.00 6.26 -4.64
C LEU A 33 5.37 7.49 -3.82
N ASN A 34 4.65 8.58 -4.03
CA ASN A 34 4.83 9.79 -3.25
C ASN A 34 4.19 9.67 -1.85
N SER A 35 4.71 10.45 -0.90
CA SER A 35 4.16 10.50 0.46
C SER A 35 2.72 11.01 0.49
N GLN A 36 2.36 11.91 -0.43
CA GLN A 36 1.01 12.46 -0.52
C GLN A 36 -0.04 11.40 -0.85
N ALA A 37 0.22 10.47 -1.77
CA ALA A 37 -0.71 9.38 -2.07
C ALA A 37 -0.92 8.45 -0.87
N VAL A 38 0.14 8.21 -0.07
CA VAL A 38 0.01 7.44 1.17
C VAL A 38 -0.87 8.19 2.19
N LEU A 39 -0.68 9.51 2.31
CA LEU A 39 -1.48 10.36 3.19
C LEU A 39 -2.96 10.40 2.76
N GLU A 40 -3.24 10.61 1.48
CA GLU A 40 -4.60 10.59 0.92
C GLU A 40 -5.29 9.25 1.20
N LYS A 41 -4.54 8.14 1.08
CA LYS A 41 -5.05 6.80 1.37
C LYS A 41 -5.32 6.60 2.86
N LEU A 42 -4.54 7.20 3.75
CA LEU A 42 -4.77 7.18 5.19
C LEU A 42 -5.97 8.05 5.59
N SER A 43 -6.18 9.18 4.90
CA SER A 43 -7.27 10.13 5.17
C SER A 43 -8.61 9.73 4.54
N SER A 44 -8.64 8.79 3.59
CA SER A 44 -9.88 8.28 2.98
C SER A 44 -10.63 7.24 3.84
N LEU A 45 -10.32 7.18 5.13
CA LEU A 45 -10.94 6.31 6.13
C LEU A 45 -11.88 7.12 7.02
#